data_AF-A0A0Q1AGW6-F1
#
_entry.id   AF-A0A0Q1AGW6-F1
#
_cell.length_a   1.000
_cell.length_b   1.000
_cell.length_c   1.000
_cell.angle_alpha   90.00
_cell.angle_beta   90.00
_cell.angle_gamma   90.00
#
_symmetry.space_group_name_H-M   'P 1'
#
loop_
_entity.id
_entity.type
_entity.pdbx_description
1 polymer ?
#
loop_
_entity_poly.entity_id
_entity_poly.type
_entity_poly.pdbx_seq_one_letter_code
_entity_poly.pdbx_strand_id
1 'polypeptide(L)'
;MLPLLPLKLKCPHCGALLLDEQHLINNSPSVSLEIKVGSTKSWIRLSSLYGDFDHEIGVDMKPGEVAEFNCPHCHQNLNIDLNCSACSAQMVELLHQQGGSVKFCSRKSCRNHSIEFKDIEQAAKIFYGQYNWAGDKTIKVEHKKRDQPKEVISSGAYLNSYCPWCGVSLIEGENVKLEVKGKGNSQGFLYLDPHLNSFWNKSTIELPEKEEVEELNCPHCKHSLIEGGESCEKCGAKVVKVKVSALTKLIDFKFCARKGCPWHGLSEEDMELIELQDSDEW
;
A
#
# COMPACT_ATOMS: atom_id res chain seq x y z
N MET A 1 4.74 0.06 22.89
CA MET A 1 5.18 -1.10 22.09
C MET A 1 4.66 -0.86 20.69
N LEU A 2 5.54 -0.69 19.69
CA LEU A 2 5.11 -0.49 18.30
C LEU A 2 4.40 -1.77 17.82
N PRO A 3 3.24 -1.68 17.15
CA PRO A 3 2.59 -2.87 16.60
C PRO A 3 3.51 -3.48 15.54
N LEU A 4 3.80 -4.78 15.69
CA LEU A 4 4.50 -5.54 14.67
C LEU A 4 3.56 -5.72 13.48
N LEU A 5 4.11 -5.73 12.27
CA LEU A 5 3.37 -5.72 11.01
C LEU A 5 3.15 -7.16 10.50
N PRO A 6 1.94 -7.75 10.59
CA PRO A 6 1.65 -9.04 9.97
C PRO A 6 1.92 -9.08 8.47
N LEU A 7 2.53 -10.16 7.99
CA LEU A 7 2.85 -10.36 6.58
C LEU A 7 2.09 -11.56 6.03
N LYS A 8 1.40 -11.35 4.90
CA LYS A 8 0.80 -12.44 4.12
C LYS A 8 1.75 -12.82 3.01
N LEU A 9 2.48 -13.92 3.18
CA LEU A 9 3.57 -14.32 2.28
C LEU A 9 3.17 -15.46 1.34
N LYS A 10 3.72 -15.44 0.12
CA LYS A 10 3.50 -16.39 -0.96
C LYS A 10 4.82 -16.86 -1.55
N CYS A 11 4.79 -18.05 -2.12
CA CYS A 11 5.91 -18.58 -2.90
C CYS A 11 6.10 -17.81 -4.21
N PRO A 12 7.33 -17.38 -4.58
CA PRO A 12 7.61 -16.74 -5.86
C PRO A 12 7.44 -17.67 -7.08
N HIS A 13 7.53 -18.99 -6.88
CA HIS A 13 7.47 -19.98 -7.98
C HIS A 13 6.04 -20.43 -8.29
N CYS A 14 5.24 -20.74 -7.28
CA CYS A 14 3.88 -21.27 -7.47
C CYS A 14 2.75 -20.35 -7.02
N GLY A 15 3.06 -19.24 -6.34
CA GLY A 15 2.06 -18.27 -5.85
C GLY A 15 1.20 -18.73 -4.67
N ALA A 16 1.41 -19.96 -4.16
CA ALA A 16 0.70 -20.47 -2.98
C ALA A 16 1.02 -19.64 -1.72
N LEU A 17 0.01 -19.42 -0.87
CA LEU A 17 0.18 -18.81 0.44
C LEU A 17 0.97 -19.74 1.35
N LEU A 18 1.93 -19.18 2.09
CA LEU A 18 2.84 -19.92 2.96
C LEU A 18 2.41 -19.87 4.43
N LEU A 19 1.22 -19.34 4.73
CA LEU A 19 0.71 -19.23 6.10
C LEU A 19 0.08 -20.56 6.57
N ASP A 20 0.43 -20.96 7.79
CA ASP A 20 -0.15 -22.09 8.53
C ASP A 20 -1.08 -21.53 9.62
N GLU A 21 -2.38 -21.50 9.33
CA GLU A 21 -3.43 -21.00 10.24
C GLU A 21 -3.63 -21.88 11.48
N GLN A 22 -3.12 -23.11 11.47
CA GLN A 22 -3.25 -24.05 12.59
C GLN A 22 -2.11 -23.91 13.60
N HIS A 23 -0.97 -23.38 13.18
CA HIS A 23 0.20 -23.20 14.03
C HIS A 23 0.55 -21.72 14.14
N LEU A 24 0.25 -21.16 15.31
CA LEU A 24 0.46 -19.75 15.58
C LEU A 24 1.83 -19.52 16.24
N ILE A 25 2.52 -18.47 15.80
CA ILE A 25 3.65 -17.89 16.53
C ILE A 25 3.24 -16.47 16.91
N ASN A 26 3.36 -16.13 18.19
CA ASN A 26 2.94 -14.83 18.73
C ASN A 26 1.48 -14.48 18.37
N ASN A 27 0.58 -15.47 18.51
CA ASN A 27 -0.85 -15.39 18.19
C ASN A 27 -1.18 -15.03 16.73
N SER A 28 -0.23 -15.19 15.81
CA SER A 28 -0.41 -14.96 14.38
C SER A 28 -0.10 -16.22 13.58
N PRO A 29 -0.79 -16.50 12.46
CA PRO A 29 -0.46 -17.63 11.59
C PRO A 29 1.02 -17.62 11.21
N SER A 30 1.70 -18.75 11.37
CA SER A 30 3.13 -18.84 11.08
C SER A 30 3.40 -19.01 9.58
N VAL A 31 4.59 -18.64 9.12
CA VAL A 31 5.06 -18.91 7.75
C VAL A 31 5.73 -20.28 7.74
N SER A 32 5.14 -21.24 7.05
CA SER A 32 5.63 -22.63 6.96
C SER A 32 6.49 -22.84 5.73
N LEU A 33 7.68 -23.40 5.94
CA LEU A 33 8.69 -23.68 4.90
C LEU A 33 9.35 -25.04 5.13
N GLU A 34 9.84 -25.63 4.05
CA GLU A 34 10.77 -26.76 4.12
C GLU A 34 12.20 -26.24 4.20
N ILE A 35 13.05 -26.89 4.98
CA ILE A 35 14.47 -26.55 5.07
C ILE A 35 15.36 -27.78 4.89
N LYS A 36 16.58 -27.53 4.46
CA LYS A 36 17.66 -28.52 4.46
C LYS A 36 18.91 -27.91 5.09
N VAL A 37 19.43 -28.58 6.11
CA VAL A 37 20.63 -28.19 6.86
C VAL A 37 21.65 -29.31 6.68
N GLY A 38 22.72 -29.05 5.93
CA GLY A 38 23.64 -30.09 5.50
C GLY A 38 22.92 -31.18 4.70
N SER A 39 22.86 -32.40 5.23
CA SER A 39 22.13 -33.53 4.61
C SER A 39 20.71 -33.74 5.16
N THR A 40 20.30 -33.00 6.19
CA THR A 40 19.04 -33.24 6.90
C THR A 40 17.94 -32.34 6.33
N LYS A 41 16.86 -32.95 5.82
CA LYS A 41 15.63 -32.24 5.46
C LYS A 41 14.69 -32.16 6.68
N SER A 42 14.07 -31.01 6.89
CA SER A 42 13.10 -30.78 7.95
C SER A 42 12.16 -29.63 7.59
N TRP A 43 11.40 -29.14 8.56
CA TRP A 43 10.48 -28.01 8.43
C TRP A 43 10.91 -26.86 9.35
N ILE A 44 10.47 -25.66 9.01
CA ILE A 44 10.56 -24.47 9.84
C ILE A 44 9.26 -23.67 9.76
N ARG A 45 8.85 -23.10 10.89
CA ARG A 45 7.77 -22.13 11.00
C ARG A 45 8.35 -20.82 11.51
N LEU A 46 8.22 -19.76 10.73
CA LEU A 46 8.68 -18.43 11.10
C LEU A 46 7.50 -17.57 11.58
N SER A 47 7.74 -16.60 12.45
CA SER A 47 6.76 -15.56 12.70
C SER A 47 6.39 -14.85 11.40
N SER A 48 5.09 -14.58 11.22
CA SER A 48 4.61 -13.75 10.11
C SER A 48 4.69 -12.26 10.42
N LEU A 49 5.14 -11.87 11.62
CA LEU A 49 5.24 -10.49 12.03
C LEU A 49 6.60 -9.90 11.60
N TYR A 50 6.61 -8.81 10.84
CA TYR A 50 7.86 -8.18 10.42
C TYR A 50 8.64 -7.65 11.64
N GLY A 51 9.95 -7.94 11.68
CA GLY A 51 10.83 -7.60 12.79
C GLY A 51 10.81 -8.58 13.96
N ASP A 52 9.94 -9.59 13.91
CA ASP A 52 9.90 -10.70 14.85
C ASP A 52 10.77 -11.86 14.33
N PHE A 53 11.55 -12.46 15.23
CA PHE A 53 12.51 -13.51 14.90
C PHE A 53 12.15 -14.85 15.54
N ASP A 54 11.00 -14.93 16.20
CA ASP A 54 10.52 -16.18 16.78
C ASP A 54 10.21 -17.19 15.67
N HIS A 55 10.60 -18.43 15.93
CA HIS A 55 10.46 -19.53 14.99
C HIS A 55 10.45 -20.87 15.73
N GLU A 56 9.78 -21.84 15.12
CA GLU A 56 9.88 -23.25 15.47
C GLU A 56 10.57 -24.00 14.33
N ILE A 57 11.39 -24.98 14.67
CA ILE A 57 12.19 -25.71 13.69
C ILE A 57 12.27 -27.19 14.06
N GLY A 58 12.09 -28.06 13.06
CA GLY A 58 12.10 -29.52 13.26
C GLY A 58 13.51 -30.14 13.27
N VAL A 59 14.57 -29.33 13.33
CA VAL A 59 15.96 -29.77 13.35
C VAL A 59 16.80 -28.81 14.19
N ASP A 60 17.80 -29.34 14.90
CA ASP A 60 18.76 -28.50 15.61
C ASP A 60 19.73 -27.85 14.61
N MET A 61 19.80 -26.53 14.63
CA MET A 61 20.73 -25.73 13.84
C MET A 61 21.71 -25.02 14.75
N LYS A 62 23.00 -25.26 14.54
CA LYS A 62 24.06 -24.58 15.28
C LYS A 62 24.19 -23.12 14.83
N PRO A 63 24.58 -22.20 15.72
CA PRO A 63 24.89 -20.83 15.35
C PRO A 63 25.87 -20.78 14.17
N GLY A 64 25.53 -20.00 13.14
CA GLY A 64 26.35 -19.87 11.94
C GLY A 64 26.04 -20.87 10.82
N GLU A 65 25.25 -21.92 11.05
CA GLU A 65 24.81 -22.82 9.97
C GLU A 65 23.87 -22.11 9.00
N VAL A 66 23.93 -22.52 7.73
CA VAL A 66 23.15 -21.96 6.62
C VAL A 66 22.18 -23.03 6.15
N ALA A 67 20.90 -22.68 6.00
CA ALA A 67 19.87 -23.60 5.51
C ALA A 67 19.47 -23.28 4.05
N GLU A 68 19.19 -24.33 3.28
CA GLU A 68 18.41 -24.21 2.04
C GLU A 68 16.93 -24.16 2.42
N PHE A 69 16.17 -23.24 1.83
CA PHE A 69 14.72 -23.10 2.05
C PHE A 69 13.97 -23.49 0.78
N ASN A 70 12.90 -24.27 0.94
CA ASN A 70 12.05 -24.71 -0.16
C ASN A 70 10.57 -24.46 0.18
N CYS A 71 9.76 -24.25 -0.87
CA CYS A 71 8.32 -24.11 -0.71
C CYS A 71 7.68 -25.45 -0.34
N PRO A 72 6.81 -25.54 0.69
CA PRO A 72 6.17 -26.79 1.07
C PRO A 72 5.10 -27.27 0.06
N HIS A 73 4.72 -26.42 -0.91
CA HIS A 73 3.69 -26.75 -1.91
C HIS A 73 4.28 -27.20 -3.24
N CYS A 74 5.40 -26.64 -3.66
CA CYS A 74 6.02 -26.96 -4.96
C CYS A 74 7.46 -27.48 -4.84
N HIS A 75 8.02 -27.51 -3.63
CA HIS A 75 9.36 -27.99 -3.30
C HIS A 75 10.51 -27.27 -4.03
N GLN A 76 10.22 -26.16 -4.72
CA GLN A 76 11.23 -25.33 -5.38
C GLN A 76 12.05 -24.56 -4.36
N ASN A 77 13.33 -24.36 -4.69
CA ASN A 77 14.28 -23.63 -3.87
C ASN A 77 13.95 -22.13 -3.84
N LEU A 78 13.96 -21.56 -2.63
CA LEU A 78 13.61 -20.17 -2.35
C LEU A 78 14.83 -19.31 -2.04
N ASN A 79 16.03 -19.91 -2.00
CA ASN A 79 17.26 -19.15 -1.89
C ASN A 79 17.52 -18.41 -3.21
N ILE A 80 18.02 -17.18 -3.12
CA ILE A 80 18.32 -16.33 -4.27
C ILE A 80 19.82 -16.10 -4.38
N ASP A 81 20.29 -15.71 -5.57
CA ASP A 81 21.69 -15.31 -5.79
C ASP A 81 21.94 -13.87 -5.26
N LEU A 82 21.79 -13.72 -3.95
CA LEU A 82 22.02 -12.50 -3.20
C LEU A 82 22.64 -12.86 -1.86
N ASN A 83 23.77 -12.24 -1.53
CA ASN A 83 24.44 -12.44 -0.26
C ASN A 83 24.00 -11.42 0.78
N CYS A 84 23.84 -11.88 2.01
CA CYS A 84 23.52 -11.08 3.17
C CYS A 84 24.62 -10.06 3.46
N SER A 85 24.28 -8.77 3.51
CA SER A 85 25.23 -7.68 3.79
C SER A 85 25.90 -7.78 5.17
N ALA A 86 25.27 -8.48 6.13
CA ALA A 86 25.79 -8.61 7.49
C ALA A 86 26.71 -9.83 7.70
N CYS A 87 26.49 -10.95 7.01
CA CYS A 87 27.24 -12.20 7.26
C CYS A 87 27.60 -13.01 6.01
N SER A 88 27.35 -12.45 4.82
CA SER A 88 27.65 -13.03 3.51
C SER A 88 26.98 -14.39 3.21
N ALA A 89 26.02 -14.85 4.02
CA ALA A 89 25.23 -16.04 3.70
C ALA A 89 24.18 -15.73 2.63
N GLN A 90 23.72 -16.77 1.94
CA GLN A 90 22.69 -16.63 0.92
C GLN A 90 21.36 -16.12 1.52
N MET A 91 20.66 -15.25 0.80
CA MET A 91 19.34 -14.76 1.19
C MET A 91 18.23 -15.67 0.64
N VAL A 92 17.07 -15.61 1.29
CA VAL A 92 15.81 -16.27 0.87
C VAL A 92 14.82 -15.19 0.47
N GLU A 93 14.03 -15.40 -0.58
CA GLU A 93 13.00 -14.44 -1.03
C GLU A 93 11.60 -15.06 -1.03
N LEU A 94 10.66 -14.36 -0.39
CA LEU A 94 9.22 -14.63 -0.43
C LEU A 94 8.49 -13.41 -1.00
N LEU A 95 7.33 -13.60 -1.61
CA LEU A 95 6.51 -12.49 -2.10
C LEU A 95 5.43 -12.13 -1.09
N HIS A 96 5.16 -10.85 -0.90
CA HIS A 96 4.00 -10.42 -0.15
C HIS A 96 2.74 -10.50 -1.03
N GLN A 97 1.59 -10.92 -0.46
CA GLN A 97 0.36 -11.18 -1.19
C GLN A 97 -0.16 -9.95 -1.96
N GLN A 98 0.08 -8.76 -1.43
CA GLN A 98 -0.33 -7.48 -2.04
C GLN A 98 0.80 -6.81 -2.85
N GLY A 99 1.87 -7.56 -3.15
CA GLY A 99 3.05 -7.06 -3.83
C GLY A 99 4.17 -6.66 -2.86
N GLY A 100 5.39 -6.59 -3.40
CA GLY A 100 6.64 -6.55 -2.64
C GLY A 100 7.26 -7.93 -2.39
N SER A 101 8.52 -7.93 -1.96
CA SER A 101 9.30 -9.11 -1.60
C SER A 101 9.86 -8.95 -0.20
N VAL A 102 9.81 -10.02 0.59
CA VAL A 102 10.48 -10.12 1.87
C VAL A 102 11.70 -10.99 1.69
N LYS A 103 12.86 -10.47 2.07
CA LYS A 103 14.14 -11.17 2.01
C LYS A 103 14.69 -11.36 3.41
N PHE A 104 15.19 -12.56 3.72
CA PHE A 104 15.81 -12.83 5.02
C PHE A 104 17.03 -13.73 4.88
N CYS A 105 17.95 -13.60 5.83
CA CYS A 105 19.18 -14.37 5.85
C CYS A 105 18.91 -15.84 6.24
N SER A 106 19.47 -16.76 5.47
CA SER A 106 19.36 -18.22 5.73
C SER A 106 20.26 -18.73 6.87
N ARG A 107 21.14 -17.89 7.42
CA ARG A 107 22.08 -18.25 8.48
C ARG A 107 21.47 -18.15 9.87
N LYS A 108 21.57 -19.23 10.66
CA LYS A 108 21.21 -19.23 12.09
C LYS A 108 22.00 -18.14 12.84
N SER A 109 21.28 -17.37 13.65
CA SER A 109 21.78 -16.23 14.44
C SER A 109 22.01 -14.92 13.67
N CYS A 110 21.74 -14.88 12.36
CA CYS A 110 21.68 -13.61 11.62
C CYS A 110 20.25 -13.06 11.61
N ARG A 111 20.09 -11.78 11.99
CA ARG A 111 18.81 -11.08 12.02
C ARG A 111 18.56 -10.17 10.81
N ASN A 112 19.46 -10.21 9.82
CA ASN A 112 19.33 -9.36 8.64
C ASN A 112 18.15 -9.82 7.79
N HIS A 113 17.20 -8.91 7.59
CA HIS A 113 16.03 -9.09 6.74
C HIS A 113 15.63 -7.73 6.17
N SER A 114 14.96 -7.74 5.03
CA SER A 114 14.43 -6.55 4.38
C SER A 114 13.07 -6.84 3.79
N ILE A 115 12.26 -5.79 3.72
CA ILE A 115 11.10 -5.76 2.84
C ILE A 115 11.39 -4.77 1.73
N GLU A 116 11.21 -5.21 0.51
CA GLU A 116 11.45 -4.41 -0.69
C GLU A 116 10.17 -4.33 -1.49
N PHE A 117 9.82 -3.13 -1.90
CA PHE A 117 8.71 -2.89 -2.79
C PHE A 117 9.27 -2.31 -4.07
N LYS A 118 8.80 -2.81 -5.20
CA LYS A 118 9.10 -2.19 -6.50
C LYS A 118 8.43 -0.83 -6.65
N ASP A 119 7.43 -0.59 -5.82
CA ASP A 119 6.53 0.54 -5.89
C ASP A 119 6.22 1.01 -4.46
N ILE A 120 6.49 2.28 -4.20
CA ILE A 120 6.30 2.94 -2.91
C ILE A 120 4.84 2.85 -2.45
N GLU A 121 3.88 2.72 -3.36
CA GLU A 121 2.46 2.61 -3.05
C GLU A 121 2.09 1.25 -2.45
N GLN A 122 2.83 0.20 -2.81
CA GLN A 122 2.68 -1.13 -2.19
C GLN A 122 3.20 -1.11 -0.76
N ALA A 123 4.31 -0.41 -0.52
CA ALA A 123 4.81 -0.16 0.83
C ALA A 123 3.76 0.58 1.66
N ALA A 124 3.26 1.71 1.14
CA ALA A 124 2.24 2.52 1.79
C ALA A 124 0.98 1.71 2.14
N LYS A 125 0.44 0.90 1.23
CA LYS A 125 -0.76 0.07 1.50
C LYS A 125 -0.58 -0.91 2.65
N ILE A 126 0.60 -1.50 2.80
CA ILE A 126 0.87 -2.46 3.86
C ILE A 126 1.05 -1.74 5.19
N PHE A 127 1.72 -0.60 5.20
CA PHE A 127 1.88 0.20 6.42
C PHE A 127 0.57 0.89 6.85
N TYR A 128 -0.18 1.50 5.93
CA TYR A 128 -1.43 2.20 6.24
C TYR A 128 -2.64 1.26 6.38
N GLY A 129 -2.71 0.18 5.60
CA GLY A 129 -3.85 -0.75 5.62
C GLY A 129 -3.96 -1.61 6.89
N GLN A 130 -2.93 -1.62 7.75
CA GLN A 130 -2.96 -2.32 9.04
C GLN A 130 -3.29 -1.42 10.22
N TYR A 131 -3.17 -0.10 10.07
CA TYR A 131 -3.69 0.87 11.03
C TYR A 131 -5.15 1.18 10.69
N ASN A 132 -6.04 0.22 10.93
CA ASN A 132 -7.43 0.54 11.24
C ASN A 132 -7.42 1.33 12.55
N TRP A 133 -7.26 2.65 12.49
CA TRP A 133 -7.54 3.56 13.60
C TRP A 133 -9.04 3.50 13.89
N ALA A 134 -9.43 2.53 14.72
CA ALA A 134 -10.65 2.61 15.49
C ALA A 134 -10.56 3.89 16.33
N GLY A 135 -11.63 4.68 16.26
CA GLY A 135 -11.63 6.07 16.69
C GLY A 135 -11.18 6.34 18.13
N ASP A 136 -10.89 7.62 18.32
CA ASP A 136 -10.84 8.34 19.58
C ASP A 136 -9.61 8.08 20.47
N LYS A 137 -8.52 8.80 20.17
CA LYS A 137 -7.82 9.71 21.09
C LYS A 137 -6.64 10.37 20.40
N THR A 138 -6.69 11.69 20.30
CA THR A 138 -5.59 12.57 19.90
C THR A 138 -4.30 12.20 20.62
N ILE A 139 -3.34 11.61 19.90
CA ILE A 139 -1.94 11.60 20.34
C ILE A 139 -1.36 12.91 19.84
N LYS A 140 -1.24 13.90 20.73
CA LYS A 140 -0.43 15.10 20.45
C LYS A 140 1.03 14.66 20.41
N VAL A 141 1.52 14.35 19.22
CA VAL A 141 2.95 14.28 18.97
C VAL A 141 3.44 15.73 18.99
N GLU A 142 4.18 16.12 20.02
CA GLU A 142 4.90 17.40 19.99
C GLU A 142 6.00 17.28 18.93
N HIS A 143 5.65 17.64 17.70
CA HIS A 143 6.61 17.93 16.66
C HIS A 143 7.37 19.19 17.09
N LYS A 144 8.62 19.02 17.54
CA LYS A 144 9.60 20.10 17.44
C LYS A 144 9.64 20.51 15.98
N LYS A 145 9.04 21.65 15.62
CA LYS A 145 9.14 22.27 14.30
C LYS A 145 10.61 22.30 13.90
N ARG A 146 11.00 21.38 13.02
CA ARG A 146 12.22 21.52 12.21
C ARG A 146 11.75 22.22 10.94
N ASP A 147 12.40 23.32 10.59
CA ASP A 147 12.28 23.98 9.28
C ASP A 147 12.73 23.01 8.19
N GLN A 148 11.86 22.07 7.81
CA GLN A 148 12.02 21.31 6.58
C GLN A 148 11.20 22.00 5.49
N PRO A 149 11.77 22.21 4.29
CA PRO A 149 11.02 22.76 3.17
C PRO A 149 9.86 21.84 2.82
N LYS A 150 8.68 22.41 2.53
CA LYS A 150 7.55 21.64 2.00
C LYS A 150 7.95 20.99 0.68
N GLU A 151 7.44 19.78 0.46
CA GLU A 151 7.58 19.10 -0.83
C GLU A 151 6.64 19.76 -1.84
N VAL A 152 7.11 20.05 -3.06
CA VAL A 152 6.28 20.68 -4.10
C VAL A 152 5.93 19.65 -5.16
N ILE A 153 4.64 19.45 -5.42
CA ILE A 153 4.16 18.68 -6.57
C ILE A 153 4.00 19.62 -7.75
N SER A 154 4.84 19.45 -8.77
CA SER A 154 4.81 20.31 -9.95
C SER A 154 3.55 20.11 -10.79
N SER A 155 3.09 21.18 -11.43
CA SER A 155 2.01 21.09 -12.41
C SER A 155 2.41 20.12 -13.53
N GLY A 156 1.48 19.27 -13.96
CA GLY A 156 1.75 18.19 -14.90
C GLY A 156 2.42 16.95 -14.30
N ALA A 157 2.65 16.89 -12.97
CA ALA A 157 3.10 15.65 -12.33
C ALA A 157 2.02 14.57 -12.44
N TYR A 158 2.44 13.34 -12.75
CA TYR A 158 1.54 12.18 -12.81
C TYR A 158 1.14 11.75 -11.40
N LEU A 159 -0.16 11.78 -11.09
CA LEU A 159 -0.74 11.45 -9.80
C LEU A 159 -1.24 10.01 -9.81
N ASN A 160 -0.38 9.08 -9.39
CA ASN A 160 -0.82 7.72 -9.16
C ASN A 160 -1.90 7.72 -8.07
N SER A 161 -3.10 7.30 -8.46
CA SER A 161 -4.31 7.49 -7.65
C SER A 161 -4.83 6.17 -7.10
N TYR A 162 -5.25 6.19 -5.84
CA TYR A 162 -5.65 5.02 -5.06
C TYR A 162 -6.99 5.23 -4.37
N CYS A 163 -7.75 4.15 -4.26
CA CYS A 163 -8.95 4.15 -3.44
C CYS A 163 -8.57 4.27 -1.95
N PRO A 164 -9.13 5.23 -1.20
CA PRO A 164 -8.85 5.38 0.23
C PRO A 164 -9.37 4.21 1.07
N TRP A 165 -10.32 3.42 0.55
CA TRP A 165 -10.98 2.34 1.29
C TRP A 165 -10.31 0.98 1.09
N CYS A 166 -9.95 0.63 -0.14
CA CYS A 166 -9.36 -0.68 -0.45
C CYS A 166 -7.89 -0.63 -0.86
N GLY A 167 -7.35 0.58 -1.07
CA GLY A 167 -5.97 0.77 -1.52
C GLY A 167 -5.71 0.31 -2.96
N VAL A 168 -6.66 -0.25 -3.69
CA VAL A 168 -6.42 -0.65 -5.09
C VAL A 168 -6.19 0.60 -5.95
N SER A 169 -5.28 0.50 -6.93
CA SER A 169 -5.04 1.58 -7.89
C SER A 169 -6.33 1.88 -8.63
N LEU A 170 -6.64 3.17 -8.77
CA LEU A 170 -7.73 3.67 -9.60
C LEU A 170 -7.27 3.91 -11.04
N ILE A 171 -5.99 3.69 -11.35
CA ILE A 171 -5.46 3.82 -12.70
C ILE A 171 -5.86 2.61 -13.55
N GLU A 172 -6.57 2.85 -14.65
CA GLU A 172 -6.86 1.87 -15.69
C GLU A 172 -6.39 2.42 -17.04
N GLY A 173 -5.34 1.81 -17.62
CA GLY A 173 -4.66 2.38 -18.78
C GLY A 173 -3.91 3.66 -18.40
N GLU A 174 -4.25 4.76 -19.05
CA GLU A 174 -3.65 6.09 -18.81
C GLU A 174 -4.54 7.02 -17.97
N ASN A 175 -5.65 6.51 -17.41
CA ASN A 175 -6.67 7.34 -16.76
C ASN A 175 -7.00 6.85 -15.36
N VAL A 176 -7.43 7.78 -14.49
CA VAL A 176 -8.14 7.44 -13.25
C VAL A 176 -9.57 7.03 -13.62
N LYS A 177 -9.96 5.80 -13.31
CA LYS A 177 -11.29 5.27 -13.58
C LYS A 177 -12.14 5.19 -12.32
N LEU A 178 -13.29 5.84 -12.35
CA LEU A 178 -14.29 5.87 -11.28
C LEU A 178 -15.63 5.35 -11.78
N GLU A 179 -16.42 4.73 -10.92
CA GLU A 179 -17.85 4.52 -11.20
C GLU A 179 -18.61 5.78 -10.89
N VAL A 180 -19.45 6.22 -11.83
CA VAL A 180 -20.25 7.43 -11.70
C VAL A 180 -21.73 7.12 -11.85
N LYS A 181 -22.53 7.76 -10.99
CA LYS A 181 -23.98 7.82 -11.13
C LYS A 181 -24.40 9.26 -11.36
N GLY A 182 -24.98 9.51 -12.52
CA GLY A 182 -25.56 10.80 -12.90
C GLY A 182 -27.04 10.88 -12.55
N LYS A 183 -27.67 12.01 -12.90
CA LYS A 183 -29.11 12.20 -12.74
C LYS A 183 -29.91 11.13 -13.50
N GLY A 184 -31.12 10.87 -13.01
CA GLY A 184 -32.04 9.93 -13.65
C GLY A 184 -31.59 8.48 -13.54
N ASN A 185 -30.76 8.15 -12.53
CA ASN A 185 -30.26 6.80 -12.28
C ASN A 185 -29.37 6.24 -13.40
N SER A 186 -28.77 7.13 -14.21
CA SER A 186 -27.78 6.75 -15.22
C SER A 186 -26.46 6.36 -14.53
N GLN A 187 -25.90 5.22 -14.91
CA GLN A 187 -24.67 4.69 -14.31
C GLN A 187 -23.64 4.36 -15.39
N GLY A 188 -22.37 4.64 -15.11
CA GLY A 188 -21.27 4.38 -16.02
C GLY A 188 -19.91 4.58 -15.37
N PHE A 189 -18.92 4.88 -16.21
CA PHE A 189 -17.56 5.16 -15.80
C PHE A 189 -17.14 6.57 -16.17
N LEU A 190 -16.41 7.21 -15.26
CA LEU A 190 -15.72 8.47 -15.44
C LEU A 190 -14.21 8.19 -15.52
N TYR A 191 -13.57 8.73 -16.54
CA TYR A 191 -12.14 8.68 -16.76
C TYR A 191 -11.58 10.08 -16.62
N LEU A 192 -10.64 10.27 -15.69
CA LEU A 192 -9.95 11.53 -15.45
C LEU A 192 -8.48 11.40 -15.86
N ASP A 193 -7.92 12.49 -16.37
CA ASP A 193 -6.48 12.60 -16.55
C ASP A 193 -5.77 12.57 -15.18
N PRO A 194 -4.74 11.73 -14.98
CA PRO A 194 -4.02 11.63 -13.73
C PRO A 194 -2.99 12.75 -13.51
N HIS A 195 -2.79 13.71 -14.41
CA HIS A 195 -1.78 14.76 -14.22
C HIS A 195 -2.32 15.97 -13.45
N LEU A 196 -1.52 16.50 -12.51
CA LEU A 196 -1.88 17.70 -11.75
C LEU A 196 -2.15 18.89 -12.70
N ASN A 197 -3.23 19.63 -12.44
CA ASN A 197 -3.75 20.71 -13.28
C ASN A 197 -4.18 20.29 -14.70
N SER A 198 -4.36 18.99 -14.96
CA SER A 198 -5.11 18.52 -16.12
C SER A 198 -6.58 18.31 -15.76
N PHE A 199 -7.46 19.03 -16.44
CA PHE A 199 -8.91 18.94 -16.22
C PHE A 199 -9.63 18.13 -17.31
N TRP A 200 -8.85 17.42 -18.13
CA TRP A 200 -9.42 16.54 -19.14
C TRP A 200 -10.15 15.36 -18.50
N ASN A 201 -11.32 15.05 -19.03
CA ASN A 201 -12.13 13.93 -18.58
C ASN A 201 -12.99 13.37 -19.70
N LYS A 202 -13.41 12.11 -19.54
CA LYS A 202 -14.34 11.41 -20.43
C LYS A 202 -15.30 10.57 -19.60
N SER A 203 -16.57 10.50 -20.00
CA SER A 203 -17.58 9.67 -19.32
C SER A 203 -18.28 8.74 -20.31
N THR A 204 -18.72 7.58 -19.84
CA THR A 204 -19.58 6.66 -20.62
C THR A 204 -21.05 7.02 -20.55
N ILE A 205 -21.42 7.97 -19.69
CA ILE A 205 -22.75 8.57 -19.59
C ILE A 205 -22.69 10.07 -19.81
N GLU A 206 -23.81 10.68 -20.18
CA GLU A 206 -23.91 12.14 -20.25
C GLU A 206 -23.88 12.75 -18.85
N LEU A 207 -22.92 13.63 -18.62
CA LEU A 207 -22.80 14.43 -17.40
C LEU A 207 -22.97 15.90 -17.81
N PRO A 208 -24.05 16.57 -17.39
CA PRO A 208 -24.28 17.97 -17.73
C PRO A 208 -23.20 18.88 -17.13
N GLU A 209 -22.80 19.91 -17.89
CA GLU A 209 -21.87 20.93 -17.40
C GLU A 209 -22.43 21.66 -16.17
N LYS A 210 -21.55 22.00 -15.21
CA LYS A 210 -21.89 22.70 -13.96
C LYS A 210 -22.84 21.94 -13.01
N GLU A 211 -23.13 20.68 -13.29
CA GLU A 211 -23.90 19.83 -12.39
C GLU A 211 -23.02 18.94 -11.53
N GLU A 212 -23.50 18.66 -10.32
CA GLU A 212 -22.87 17.72 -9.40
C GLU A 212 -23.34 16.30 -9.72
N VAL A 213 -22.40 15.35 -9.74
CA VAL A 213 -22.72 13.93 -9.84
C VAL A 213 -23.34 13.41 -8.54
N GLU A 214 -24.26 12.45 -8.64
CA GLU A 214 -24.95 11.93 -7.45
C GLU A 214 -24.02 11.07 -6.60
N GLU A 215 -23.26 10.18 -7.27
CA GLU A 215 -22.31 9.27 -6.64
C GLU A 215 -21.04 9.13 -7.50
N LEU A 216 -19.90 9.03 -6.81
CA LEU A 216 -18.63 8.58 -7.38
C LEU A 216 -18.08 7.49 -6.49
N ASN A 217 -17.89 6.29 -7.05
CA ASN A 217 -17.56 5.09 -6.32
C ASN A 217 -16.27 4.46 -6.87
N CYS A 218 -15.56 3.74 -6.00
CA CYS A 218 -14.43 2.92 -6.41
C CYS A 218 -14.93 1.77 -7.32
N PRO A 219 -14.36 1.55 -8.52
CA PRO A 219 -14.78 0.45 -9.39
C PRO A 219 -14.50 -0.93 -8.80
N HIS A 220 -13.58 -1.03 -7.83
CA HIS A 220 -13.16 -2.29 -7.22
C HIS A 220 -13.99 -2.67 -6.00
N CYS A 221 -14.12 -1.77 -5.01
CA CYS A 221 -14.80 -2.06 -3.75
C CYS A 221 -16.19 -1.42 -3.61
N LYS A 222 -16.62 -0.63 -4.60
CA LYS A 222 -17.93 0.07 -4.66
C LYS A 222 -18.19 1.09 -3.56
N HIS A 223 -17.23 1.34 -2.67
CA HIS A 223 -17.36 2.41 -1.68
C HIS A 223 -17.38 3.79 -2.35
N SER A 224 -18.20 4.68 -1.78
CA SER A 224 -18.23 6.09 -2.16
C SER A 224 -16.89 6.76 -1.91
N LEU A 225 -16.43 7.49 -2.92
CA LEU A 225 -15.26 8.36 -2.84
C LEU A 225 -15.65 9.80 -2.48
N ILE A 226 -16.94 10.11 -2.43
CA ILE A 226 -17.43 11.40 -1.95
C ILE A 226 -17.22 11.48 -0.44
N GLU A 227 -16.49 12.50 0.00
CA GLU A 227 -16.19 12.79 1.40
C GLU A 227 -17.39 13.45 2.08
N GLY A 228 -17.71 12.97 3.28
CA GLY A 228 -18.81 13.52 4.07
C GLY A 228 -18.34 14.72 4.91
N GLY A 229 -19.12 15.80 4.92
CA GLY A 229 -18.88 16.94 5.82
C GLY A 229 -17.94 18.03 5.28
N GLU A 230 -17.41 17.87 4.07
CA GLU A 230 -16.65 18.90 3.37
C GLU A 230 -17.35 19.34 2.07
N SER A 231 -17.05 20.55 1.62
CA SER A 231 -17.61 21.11 0.39
C SER A 231 -16.55 21.91 -0.35
N CYS A 232 -16.61 21.86 -1.68
CA CYS A 232 -15.68 22.55 -2.56
C CYS A 232 -15.73 24.06 -2.31
N GLU A 233 -14.60 24.66 -1.98
CA GLU A 233 -14.50 26.08 -1.61
C GLU A 233 -14.84 27.02 -2.77
N LYS A 234 -14.66 26.56 -4.02
CA LYS A 234 -14.94 27.33 -5.23
C LYS A 234 -16.42 27.39 -5.60
N CYS A 235 -17.19 26.33 -5.31
CA CYS A 235 -18.54 26.20 -5.88
C CYS A 235 -19.60 25.57 -4.95
N GLY A 236 -19.20 25.13 -3.76
CA GLY A 236 -20.06 24.55 -2.72
C GLY A 236 -20.54 23.12 -3.00
N ALA A 237 -20.07 22.47 -4.07
CA ALA A 237 -20.42 21.08 -4.37
C ALA A 237 -19.71 20.09 -3.45
N LYS A 238 -20.16 18.84 -3.46
CA LYS A 238 -19.47 17.76 -2.75
C LYS A 238 -18.02 17.58 -3.22
N VAL A 239 -17.19 17.09 -2.32
CA VAL A 239 -15.76 16.80 -2.54
C VAL A 239 -15.55 15.31 -2.68
N VAL A 240 -14.68 14.93 -3.61
CA VAL A 240 -14.22 13.55 -3.81
C VAL A 240 -12.83 13.44 -3.20
N LYS A 241 -12.57 12.38 -2.43
CA LYS A 241 -11.26 12.08 -1.86
C LYS A 241 -10.68 10.82 -2.49
N VAL A 242 -9.43 10.93 -2.93
CA VAL A 242 -8.58 9.82 -3.36
C VAL A 242 -7.22 9.93 -2.67
N LYS A 243 -6.48 8.83 -2.64
CA LYS A 243 -5.09 8.84 -2.17
C LYS A 243 -4.17 9.04 -3.37
N VAL A 244 -3.22 9.97 -3.31
CA VAL A 244 -2.22 10.20 -4.37
C VAL A 244 -0.82 9.98 -3.81
N SER A 245 0.07 9.35 -4.59
CA SER A 245 1.49 9.30 -4.23
C SER A 245 2.21 10.59 -4.64
N ALA A 246 2.81 11.25 -3.65
CA ALA A 246 3.63 12.45 -3.82
C ALA A 246 5.03 12.12 -3.31
N LEU A 247 5.96 11.88 -4.24
CA LEU A 247 7.35 11.39 -4.07
C LEU A 247 7.55 10.36 -2.94
N THR A 248 7.55 10.80 -1.68
CA THR A 248 7.83 9.99 -0.49
C THR A 248 6.60 9.65 0.36
N LYS A 249 5.40 10.17 0.02
CA LYS A 249 4.19 10.11 0.86
C LYS A 249 2.95 9.74 0.06
N LEU A 250 1.95 9.22 0.77
CA LEU A 250 0.61 9.00 0.26
C LEU A 250 -0.33 10.00 0.92
N ILE A 251 -0.86 10.94 0.15
CA ILE A 251 -1.64 12.08 0.66
C ILE A 251 -3.12 11.97 0.28
N ASP A 252 -3.97 12.63 1.06
CA ASP A 252 -5.37 12.83 0.69
C ASP A 252 -5.47 13.96 -0.33
N PHE A 253 -5.70 13.58 -1.59
CA PHE A 253 -5.99 14.49 -2.67
C PHE A 253 -7.50 14.60 -2.86
N LYS A 254 -7.98 15.84 -2.86
CA LYS A 254 -9.39 16.18 -2.92
C LYS A 254 -9.69 16.93 -4.21
N PHE A 255 -10.83 16.65 -4.82
CA PHE A 255 -11.29 17.40 -5.99
C PHE A 255 -12.81 17.52 -6.03
N CYS A 256 -13.30 18.49 -6.81
CA CYS A 256 -14.73 18.80 -6.86
C CYS A 256 -15.54 17.74 -7.63
N ALA A 257 -16.70 17.34 -7.09
CA ALA A 257 -17.64 16.44 -7.77
C ALA A 257 -18.49 17.14 -8.86
N ARG A 258 -18.39 18.47 -9.01
CA ARG A 258 -19.12 19.24 -10.03
C ARG A 258 -18.35 19.28 -11.34
N LYS A 259 -19.00 18.87 -12.43
CA LYS A 259 -18.40 18.95 -13.76
C LYS A 259 -18.08 20.39 -14.14
N GLY A 260 -16.85 20.61 -14.61
CA GLY A 260 -16.35 21.93 -15.01
C GLY A 260 -15.78 22.77 -13.86
N CYS A 261 -15.74 22.26 -12.63
CA CYS A 261 -15.04 22.92 -11.52
C CYS A 261 -13.59 22.44 -11.44
N PRO A 262 -12.58 23.32 -11.56
CA PRO A 262 -11.16 22.92 -11.52
C PRO A 262 -10.60 22.79 -10.09
N TRP A 263 -11.43 22.98 -9.07
CA TRP A 263 -10.97 22.98 -7.69
C TRP A 263 -10.46 21.60 -7.28
N HIS A 264 -9.29 21.60 -6.69
CA HIS A 264 -8.64 20.48 -6.04
C HIS A 264 -7.77 21.01 -4.90
N GLY A 265 -7.43 20.16 -3.95
CA GLY A 265 -6.62 20.53 -2.78
C GLY A 265 -6.22 19.33 -1.94
N LEU A 266 -5.53 19.59 -0.84
CA LEU A 266 -5.03 18.56 0.08
C LEU A 266 -5.78 18.56 1.42
N SER A 267 -5.54 17.55 2.26
CA SER A 267 -5.98 17.61 3.66
C SER A 267 -5.17 18.65 4.46
N GLU A 268 -5.72 19.18 5.55
CA GLU A 268 -5.00 20.14 6.42
C GLU A 268 -3.65 19.58 6.89
N GLU A 269 -3.61 18.29 7.23
CA GLU A 269 -2.40 17.61 7.70
C GLU A 269 -1.35 17.47 6.57
N ASP A 270 -1.79 17.22 5.34
CA ASP A 270 -0.90 17.12 4.18
C ASP A 270 -0.40 18.51 3.72
N MET A 271 -1.22 19.56 3.85
CA MET A 271 -0.84 20.95 3.54
C MET A 271 0.31 21.47 4.40
N GLU A 272 0.52 20.92 5.60
CA GLU A 272 1.70 21.27 6.42
C GLU A 272 3.01 20.83 5.78
N LEU A 273 2.97 19.80 4.93
CA LEU A 273 4.14 19.08 4.43
C LEU A 273 4.32 19.17 2.91
N ILE A 274 3.23 19.40 2.18
CA ILE A 274 3.18 19.39 0.73
C ILE A 274 2.50 20.65 0.21
N GLU A 275 2.97 21.13 -0.93
CA GLU A 275 2.45 22.25 -1.67
C GLU A 275 2.17 21.83 -3.12
N LEU A 276 1.00 22.21 -3.65
CA LEU A 276 0.63 21.97 -5.03
C LEU A 276 1.02 23.19 -5.87
N GLN A 277 1.78 22.98 -6.93
CA GLN A 277 2.13 24.08 -7.83
C GLN A 277 0.88 24.57 -8.59
N ASP A 278 0.67 25.88 -8.57
CA ASP A 278 -0.45 26.56 -9.24
C ASP A 278 -1.85 26.16 -8.71
N SER A 279 -1.98 25.72 -7.45
CA SER A 279 -3.29 25.56 -6.80
C SER A 279 -3.90 26.92 -6.47
N ASP A 280 -5.24 27.04 -6.48
CA ASP A 280 -5.97 28.25 -6.05
C ASP A 280 -5.89 28.48 -4.51
N GLU A 281 -4.98 27.81 -3.78
CA GLU A 281 -4.87 27.83 -2.30
C GLU A 281 -4.21 29.12 -1.75
N TRP A 282 -4.12 30.20 -2.53
CA TRP A 282 -3.55 31.50 -2.17
C TRP A 282 -4.42 32.71 -2.53
#